data_AF-A0AAV0Y8B3-F1
#
_entry.id   AF-A0AAV0Y8B3-F1
#
_cell.length_a   1.000
_cell.length_b   1.000
_cell.length_c   1.000
_cell.angle_alpha   90.00
_cell.angle_beta   90.00
_cell.angle_gamma   90.00
#
_symmetry.space_group_name_H-M   'P 1'
#
loop_
_entity.id
_entity.type
_entity.pdbx_description
1 polymer ?
#
loop_
_entity_poly.entity_id
_entity_poly.type
_entity_poly.pdbx_seq_one_letter_code
_entity_poly.pdbx_strand_id
1 'polypeptide(L)'
;MLGMAKEIALNGSSRVTYRQRLELIMQHFEVESNIPTIRHINAECNVSKIVYDFFKTDPSATQYTICTKNCIEKEKTQPSPTLILKKDNGFSNLKGIILQYTKMKVTQCKNLSCTGLIQTHRELGNAIFIEADALCHKDGYKIDDFPEDIEIEKLR
;
A
#
# COMPACT_ATOMS: atom_id res chain seq x y z
N MET A 1 -5.34 -15.21 1.86
CA MET A 1 -3.87 -15.17 1.70
C MET A 1 -3.10 -15.62 2.94
N LEU A 2 -3.40 -15.08 4.14
CA LEU A 2 -2.72 -15.44 5.40
C LEU A 2 -2.79 -16.93 5.77
N GLY A 3 -3.94 -17.59 5.59
CA GLY A 3 -4.09 -19.03 5.87
C GLY A 3 -3.18 -19.91 5.00
N MET A 4 -3.09 -19.59 3.71
CA MET A 4 -2.23 -20.31 2.75
C MET A 4 -0.73 -20.08 3.02
N ALA A 5 -0.33 -18.83 3.33
CA ALA A 5 1.06 -18.53 3.68
C ALA A 5 1.49 -19.27 4.95
N LYS A 6 0.61 -19.31 5.96
CA LYS A 6 0.82 -20.07 7.20
C LYS A 6 0.93 -21.57 6.92
N GLU A 7 0.06 -22.12 6.09
CA GLU A 7 0.06 -23.56 5.75
C GLU A 7 1.33 -23.96 5.00
N ILE A 8 1.80 -23.15 4.06
CA ILE A 8 3.06 -23.40 3.33
C ILE A 8 4.27 -23.31 4.27
N ALA A 9 4.28 -22.34 5.20
CA ALA A 9 5.38 -22.19 6.14
C ALA A 9 5.49 -23.37 7.12
N LEU A 10 4.34 -23.93 7.53
CA LEU A 10 4.30 -25.04 8.49
C LEU A 10 4.49 -26.41 7.82
N ASN A 11 3.91 -26.62 6.64
CA ASN A 11 3.78 -27.95 6.03
C ASN A 11 4.52 -28.09 4.69
N GLY A 12 5.17 -27.03 4.21
CA GLY A 12 5.78 -27.00 2.88
C GLY A 12 4.76 -26.95 1.75
N SER A 13 5.23 -27.18 0.52
CA SER A 13 4.36 -27.15 -0.67
C SER A 13 3.72 -28.51 -0.91
N SER A 14 2.39 -28.54 -1.03
CA SER A 14 1.62 -29.67 -1.51
C SER A 14 1.01 -29.39 -2.89
N ARG A 15 0.43 -30.42 -3.52
CA ARG A 15 -0.32 -30.24 -4.78
C ARG A 15 -1.54 -29.34 -4.60
N VAL A 16 -2.15 -29.34 -3.41
CA VAL A 16 -3.32 -28.51 -3.08
C VAL A 16 -2.88 -27.05 -2.95
N THR A 17 -1.84 -26.78 -2.17
CA THR A 17 -1.31 -25.41 -2.02
C THR A 17 -0.75 -24.88 -3.35
N TYR A 18 -0.19 -25.74 -4.20
CA TYR A 18 0.23 -25.35 -5.55
C TYR A 18 -0.94 -24.89 -6.43
N ARG A 19 -2.06 -25.63 -6.43
CA ARG A 19 -3.26 -25.23 -7.19
C ARG A 19 -3.85 -23.91 -6.67
N GLN A 20 -3.95 -23.75 -5.36
CA GLN A 20 -4.43 -22.51 -4.76
C GLN A 20 -3.52 -21.31 -5.11
N ARG A 21 -2.20 -21.51 -5.10
CA ARG A 21 -1.24 -20.48 -5.57
C ARG A 21 -1.45 -20.14 -7.03
N LEU A 22 -1.65 -21.15 -7.87
CA LEU A 22 -1.88 -20.95 -9.30
C LEU A 22 -3.18 -20.18 -9.56
N GLU A 23 -4.26 -20.51 -8.86
CA GLU A 23 -5.55 -19.80 -8.94
C GLU A 23 -5.42 -18.32 -8.59
N LEU A 24 -4.65 -17.99 -7.54
CA LEU A 24 -4.38 -16.60 -7.16
C LEU A 24 -3.54 -15.88 -8.21
N ILE A 25 -2.49 -16.52 -8.73
CA ILE A 25 -1.62 -15.92 -9.75
C ILE A 25 -2.43 -15.67 -11.05
N MET A 26 -3.25 -16.62 -11.48
CA MET A 26 -4.06 -16.49 -12.70
C MET A 26 -5.11 -15.37 -12.66
N GLN A 27 -5.43 -14.80 -11.48
CA GLN A 27 -6.28 -13.62 -11.38
C GLN A 27 -5.56 -12.33 -11.83
N HIS A 28 -4.22 -12.34 -11.88
CA HIS A 28 -3.39 -11.15 -12.10
C HIS A 28 -2.49 -11.25 -13.33
N PHE A 29 -2.35 -12.43 -13.94
CA PHE A 29 -1.47 -12.66 -15.08
C PHE A 29 -2.20 -13.35 -16.22
N GLU A 30 -1.92 -12.90 -17.44
CA GLU A 30 -2.40 -13.55 -18.65
C GLU A 30 -1.66 -14.87 -18.88
N VAL A 31 -2.41 -15.89 -19.31
CA VAL A 31 -1.84 -17.19 -19.68
C VAL A 31 -1.42 -17.13 -21.14
N GLU A 32 -0.13 -17.20 -21.39
CA GLU A 32 0.41 -17.30 -22.73
C GLU A 32 0.52 -18.78 -23.15
N SER A 33 0.19 -19.04 -24.42
CA SER A 33 0.21 -20.37 -25.01
C SER A 33 1.07 -20.35 -26.27
N ASN A 34 2.36 -20.05 -26.11
CA ASN A 34 3.30 -20.02 -27.24
C ASN A 34 3.74 -21.45 -27.65
N ILE A 35 3.43 -22.47 -26.84
CA ILE A 35 3.62 -23.89 -27.14
C ILE A 35 2.27 -24.60 -26.90
N PRO A 36 1.72 -25.38 -27.87
CA PRO A 36 0.36 -25.91 -27.79
C PRO A 36 0.04 -26.79 -26.57
N THR A 37 1.06 -27.38 -25.95
CA THR A 37 0.93 -28.32 -24.82
C THR A 37 1.35 -27.73 -23.48
N ILE A 38 1.86 -26.50 -23.45
CA ILE A 38 2.39 -25.88 -22.23
C ILE A 38 1.75 -24.50 -22.07
N ARG A 39 1.05 -24.33 -20.94
CA ARG A 39 0.56 -23.02 -20.51
C ARG A 39 1.68 -22.34 -19.73
N HIS A 40 2.10 -21.19 -20.20
CA HIS A 40 3.08 -20.36 -19.53
C HIS A 40 2.37 -19.18 -18.89
N ILE A 41 2.73 -18.88 -17.65
CA ILE A 41 2.41 -17.59 -17.05
C ILE A 41 3.69 -16.78 -17.17
N ASN A 42 3.65 -15.63 -17.83
CA ASN A 42 4.76 -14.70 -17.79
C ASN A 42 4.81 -14.10 -16.38
N ALA A 43 5.51 -14.81 -15.51
CA ALA A 43 5.75 -14.45 -14.12
C ALA A 43 7.05 -13.64 -14.00
N GLU A 44 7.30 -12.69 -14.90
CA GLU A 44 8.22 -11.59 -14.63
C GLU A 44 7.75 -10.92 -13.32
N CYS A 45 8.32 -11.42 -12.23
CA CYS A 45 7.92 -11.18 -10.85
C CYS A 45 8.24 -9.74 -10.49
N ASN A 46 7.39 -8.80 -10.89
CA ASN A 46 7.31 -7.57 -10.14
C ASN A 46 6.36 -7.87 -8.97
N VAL A 47 6.90 -8.30 -7.83
CA VAL A 47 6.15 -8.40 -6.55
C VAL A 47 5.35 -7.12 -6.35
N SER A 48 5.92 -5.99 -6.73
CA SER A 48 5.27 -4.68 -6.75
C SER A 48 4.04 -4.61 -7.65
N LYS A 49 3.98 -5.32 -8.79
CA LYS A 49 2.77 -5.37 -9.64
C LYS A 49 1.64 -6.17 -9.00
N ILE A 50 1.94 -7.33 -8.40
CA ILE A 50 0.93 -8.15 -7.69
C ILE A 50 0.37 -7.34 -6.50
N VAL A 51 1.27 -6.76 -5.72
CA VAL A 51 0.91 -5.86 -4.62
C VAL A 51 0.10 -4.69 -5.15
N TYR A 52 0.58 -3.98 -6.16
CA TYR A 52 -0.10 -2.81 -6.72
C TYR A 52 -1.51 -3.14 -7.24
N ASP A 53 -1.68 -4.27 -7.92
CA ASP A 53 -2.98 -4.72 -8.41
C ASP A 53 -3.93 -5.10 -7.26
N PHE A 54 -3.41 -5.69 -6.18
CA PHE A 54 -4.20 -5.92 -4.97
C PHE A 54 -4.63 -4.61 -4.30
N PHE A 55 -3.70 -3.67 -4.13
CA PHE A 55 -3.94 -2.38 -3.48
C PHE A 55 -4.68 -1.36 -4.37
N LYS A 56 -5.04 -1.70 -5.61
CA LYS A 56 -5.97 -0.89 -6.42
C LYS A 56 -7.39 -0.93 -5.87
N THR A 57 -7.82 -2.09 -5.36
CA THR A 57 -9.19 -2.31 -4.85
C THR A 57 -9.28 -2.14 -3.35
N ASP A 58 -8.16 -2.32 -2.62
CA ASP A 58 -8.05 -2.06 -1.18
C ASP A 58 -6.77 -1.24 -0.91
N PRO A 59 -6.78 0.09 -1.12
CA PRO A 59 -5.59 0.91 -1.05
C PRO A 59 -5.03 1.03 0.36
N SER A 60 -3.69 1.14 0.47
CA SER A 60 -3.01 1.34 1.76
C SER A 60 -3.44 2.60 2.48
N ALA A 61 -3.81 3.65 1.73
CA ALA A 61 -4.40 4.85 2.28
C ALA A 61 -5.30 5.56 1.26
N THR A 62 -6.24 6.34 1.76
CA THR A 62 -7.06 7.25 0.95
C THR A 62 -6.85 8.68 1.42
N GLN A 63 -6.46 9.56 0.50
CA GLN A 63 -6.31 10.98 0.78
C GLN A 63 -7.60 11.74 0.47
N TYR A 64 -8.08 12.50 1.44
CA TYR A 64 -9.22 13.40 1.30
C TYR A 64 -8.72 14.83 1.31
N THR A 65 -9.18 15.62 0.34
CA THR A 65 -8.83 17.04 0.20
C THR A 65 -10.12 17.84 0.07
N ILE A 66 -10.43 18.70 1.03
CA ILE A 66 -11.70 19.43 1.12
C ILE A 66 -11.41 20.92 1.24
N CYS A 67 -12.11 21.73 0.44
CA CYS A 67 -12.06 23.18 0.54
C CYS A 67 -13.20 23.71 1.43
N THR A 68 -12.86 24.52 2.44
CA THR A 68 -13.87 25.11 3.35
C THR A 68 -14.87 26.03 2.67
N LYS A 69 -14.54 26.58 1.48
CA LYS A 69 -15.39 27.52 0.73
C LYS A 69 -16.03 26.92 -0.52
N ASN A 70 -16.07 25.59 -0.65
CA ASN A 70 -16.88 24.93 -1.68
C ASN A 70 -16.58 25.42 -3.12
N CYS A 71 -15.30 25.70 -3.46
CA CYS A 71 -14.87 26.13 -4.80
C CYS A 71 -14.76 24.95 -5.80
N ILE A 72 -14.28 25.19 -7.02
CA ILE A 72 -14.07 24.14 -8.06
C ILE A 72 -13.26 22.93 -7.53
N GLU A 73 -12.25 23.17 -6.68
CA GLU A 73 -11.51 22.14 -5.96
C GLU A 73 -12.24 21.73 -4.66
N LYS A 74 -13.53 21.42 -4.78
CA LYS A 74 -14.46 21.30 -3.65
C LYS A 74 -14.07 20.18 -2.70
N GLU A 75 -13.91 19.01 -3.30
CA GLU A 75 -13.58 17.77 -2.66
C GLU A 75 -12.85 16.89 -3.67
N LYS A 76 -11.75 16.29 -3.24
CA LYS A 76 -11.00 15.33 -4.02
C LYS A 76 -10.59 14.16 -3.14
N THR A 77 -10.90 12.97 -3.63
CA THR A 77 -10.49 11.71 -3.02
C THR A 77 -9.46 11.05 -3.91
N GLN A 78 -8.34 10.63 -3.34
CA GLN A 78 -7.27 9.97 -4.08
C GLN A 78 -6.80 8.72 -3.32
N PRO A 79 -7.09 7.51 -3.84
CA PRO A 79 -6.54 6.29 -3.28
C PRO A 79 -5.03 6.24 -3.53
N SER A 80 -4.30 5.71 -2.56
CA SER A 80 -2.86 5.48 -2.61
C SER A 80 -2.63 4.00 -2.34
N PRO A 81 -2.30 3.20 -3.38
CA PRO A 81 -2.03 1.78 -3.21
C PRO A 81 -0.88 1.51 -2.23
N THR A 82 0.09 2.42 -2.15
CA THR A 82 1.28 2.29 -1.32
C THR A 82 1.50 3.53 -0.43
N LEU A 83 2.17 3.33 0.71
CA LEU A 83 2.67 4.39 1.57
C LEU A 83 4.13 4.68 1.23
N ILE A 84 4.39 5.89 0.74
CA ILE A 84 5.75 6.40 0.55
C ILE A 84 6.09 7.27 1.76
N LEU A 85 6.93 6.74 2.65
CA LEU A 85 7.31 7.40 3.89
C LEU A 85 8.61 8.19 3.69
N LYS A 86 8.65 9.42 4.21
CA LYS A 86 9.88 10.23 4.22
C LYS A 86 10.73 9.87 5.45
N LYS A 87 12.05 9.86 5.27
CA LYS A 87 13.02 9.51 6.32
C LYS A 87 12.95 10.47 7.51
N ASP A 88 12.66 9.90 8.68
CA ASP A 88 12.99 10.47 9.99
C ASP A 88 13.35 9.29 10.92
N ASN A 89 14.64 9.03 11.12
CA ASN A 89 15.19 8.05 12.09
C ASN A 89 14.88 6.54 11.87
N GLY A 90 14.69 6.09 10.62
CA GLY A 90 14.55 4.65 10.30
C GLY A 90 13.22 4.03 10.73
N PHE A 91 13.15 2.69 10.84
CA PHE A 91 11.91 1.96 11.19
C PHE A 91 11.56 1.94 12.68
N SER A 92 12.51 2.28 13.55
CA SER A 92 12.30 2.34 15.00
C SER A 92 11.19 3.32 15.43
N ASN A 93 10.94 4.36 14.62
CA ASN A 93 9.86 5.34 14.84
C ASN A 93 8.74 5.20 13.79
N LEU A 94 8.50 4.01 13.24
CA LEU A 94 7.50 3.80 12.20
C LEU A 94 6.10 4.27 12.63
N LYS A 95 5.73 4.08 13.91
CA LYS A 95 4.49 4.63 14.48
C LYS A 95 4.41 6.16 14.34
N GLY A 96 5.45 6.88 14.74
CA GLY A 96 5.49 8.35 14.63
C GLY A 96 5.42 8.83 13.18
N ILE A 97 6.10 8.12 12.27
CA ILE A 97 6.08 8.41 10.83
C ILE A 97 4.68 8.21 10.25
N ILE A 98 4.00 7.10 10.58
CA ILE A 98 2.64 6.86 10.08
C ILE A 98 1.65 7.87 10.66
N LEU A 99 1.75 8.20 11.95
CA LEU A 99 0.92 9.25 12.57
C LEU A 99 1.11 10.61 11.90
N GLN A 100 2.34 10.95 11.53
CA GLN A 100 2.63 12.18 10.79
C GLN A 100 2.07 12.12 9.35
N TYR A 101 2.08 10.94 8.73
CA TYR A 101 1.54 10.72 7.38
C TYR A 101 0.02 10.92 7.32
N THR A 102 -0.71 10.49 8.35
CA THR A 102 -2.18 10.61 8.47
C THR A 102 -2.65 11.95 9.03
N LYS A 103 -1.77 12.69 9.72
CA LYS A 103 -2.08 13.99 10.32
C LYS A 103 -2.70 14.97 9.32
N MET A 104 -3.80 15.60 9.73
CA MET A 104 -4.46 16.66 8.96
C MET A 104 -3.51 17.83 8.72
N LYS A 105 -3.49 18.29 7.46
CA LYS A 105 -2.75 19.47 7.00
C LYS A 105 -3.74 20.50 6.51
N VAL A 106 -3.47 21.76 6.84
CA VAL A 106 -4.29 22.89 6.41
C VAL A 106 -3.41 23.81 5.58
N THR A 107 -3.83 24.11 4.35
CA THR A 107 -3.11 25.00 3.43
C THR A 107 -4.08 25.99 2.79
N GLN A 108 -3.57 27.10 2.28
CA GLN A 108 -4.40 28.05 1.55
C GLN A 108 -4.89 27.45 0.22
N CYS A 109 -6.13 27.74 -0.18
CA CYS A 109 -6.64 27.33 -1.49
C CYS A 109 -5.81 27.98 -2.60
N LYS A 110 -5.39 27.17 -3.58
CA LYS A 110 -4.59 27.64 -4.74
C LYS A 110 -5.44 28.32 -5.80
N ASN A 111 -6.77 28.20 -5.74
CA ASN A 111 -7.65 28.84 -6.69
C ASN A 111 -7.70 30.35 -6.39
N LEU A 112 -7.34 31.17 -7.37
CA LEU A 112 -7.28 32.63 -7.26
C LEU A 112 -8.62 33.28 -6.86
N SER A 113 -9.75 32.64 -7.18
CA SER A 113 -11.08 33.12 -6.80
C SER A 113 -11.57 32.59 -5.44
N CYS A 114 -10.74 31.81 -4.73
CA CYS A 114 -11.10 31.19 -3.46
C CYS A 114 -10.20 31.66 -2.32
N THR A 115 -10.79 32.28 -1.29
CA THR A 115 -10.11 32.64 -0.04
C THR A 115 -10.22 31.56 1.04
N GLY A 116 -10.62 30.35 0.65
CA GLY A 116 -10.82 29.23 1.57
C GLY A 116 -9.52 28.54 2.00
N LEU A 117 -9.67 27.65 2.98
CA LEU A 117 -8.62 26.74 3.42
C LEU A 117 -8.88 25.35 2.82
N ILE A 118 -7.80 24.68 2.45
CA ILE A 118 -7.80 23.27 2.04
C ILE A 118 -7.38 22.46 3.25
N GLN A 119 -8.23 21.52 3.64
CA GLN A 119 -7.90 20.49 4.62
C GLN A 119 -7.56 19.21 3.87
N THR A 120 -6.37 18.67 4.13
CA THR A 120 -5.93 17.40 3.58
C THR A 120 -5.64 16.43 4.72
N HIS A 121 -6.26 15.27 4.72
CA HIS A 121 -5.93 14.19 5.65
C HIS A 121 -5.91 12.86 4.91
N ARG A 122 -5.41 11.82 5.58
CA ARG A 122 -5.34 10.48 5.02
C ARG A 122 -5.87 9.47 6.01
N GLU A 123 -6.70 8.57 5.52
CA GLU A 123 -7.16 7.40 6.26
C GLU A 123 -6.39 6.17 5.79
N LEU A 124 -6.02 5.30 6.72
CA LEU A 124 -5.32 4.05 6.40
C LEU A 124 -6.33 2.97 6.01
N GLY A 125 -5.94 2.16 5.03
CA GLY A 125 -6.63 0.93 4.65
C GLY A 125 -6.51 -0.16 5.71
N ASN A 126 -7.15 -1.29 5.46
CA ASN A 126 -7.07 -2.45 6.36
C ASN A 126 -5.75 -3.21 6.18
N ALA A 127 -5.27 -3.28 4.94
CA ALA A 127 -3.92 -3.71 4.63
C ALA A 127 -3.07 -2.48 4.33
N ILE A 128 -1.78 -2.54 4.68
CA ILE A 128 -0.84 -1.45 4.43
C ILE A 128 0.39 -2.03 3.74
N PHE A 129 0.78 -1.41 2.64
CA PHE A 129 2.05 -1.65 1.97
C PHE A 129 2.91 -0.39 2.02
N ILE A 130 4.13 -0.52 2.56
CA ILE A 130 5.08 0.58 2.72
C ILE A 130 6.25 0.37 1.76
N GLU A 131 6.50 1.35 0.92
CA GLU A 131 7.71 1.39 0.10
C GLU A 131 8.88 1.86 0.96
N ALA A 132 9.65 0.88 1.43
CA ALA A 132 10.82 1.06 2.30
C ALA A 132 12.03 1.66 1.56
N ASP A 133 12.04 1.64 0.22
CA ASP A 133 13.17 2.10 -0.58
C ASP A 133 13.50 3.58 -0.34
N ALA A 134 12.48 4.41 -0.05
CA ALA A 134 12.66 5.81 0.32
C ALA A 134 13.27 6.01 1.74
N LEU A 135 13.27 4.97 2.57
CA LEU A 135 13.83 4.96 3.93
C LEU A 135 15.24 4.33 3.95
N CYS A 136 15.57 3.52 2.94
CA CYS A 136 16.84 2.81 2.77
C CYS A 136 17.85 3.63 1.96
N HIS A 137 18.68 4.41 2.65
CA HIS A 137 19.96 4.83 2.06
C HIS A 137 21.13 4.40 2.96
N LYS A 138 21.96 3.53 2.39
CA LYS A 138 23.32 3.11 2.75
C LYS A 138 23.51 2.17 3.94
N ASP A 139 22.64 2.18 4.94
CA ASP A 139 22.76 1.26 6.08
C ASP A 139 21.56 0.31 6.04
N GLY A 140 21.79 -0.95 5.68
CA GLY A 140 20.72 -1.95 5.63
C GLY A 140 20.06 -2.11 7.00
N TYR A 141 18.73 -2.19 7.01
CA TYR A 141 17.97 -2.46 8.23
C TYR A 141 17.82 -3.97 8.42
N LYS A 142 17.80 -4.42 9.67
CA LYS A 142 17.42 -5.79 10.05
C LYS A 142 15.91 -5.89 10.14
N ILE A 143 15.38 -7.10 9.99
CA ILE A 143 13.95 -7.37 10.25
C ILE A 143 13.58 -6.97 11.69
N ASP A 144 14.50 -7.15 12.63
CA ASP A 144 14.31 -6.79 14.04
C ASP A 144 14.22 -5.26 14.28
N ASP A 145 14.55 -4.43 13.29
CA ASP A 145 14.38 -2.97 13.38
C ASP A 145 12.91 -2.55 13.17
N PHE A 146 12.06 -3.47 12.70
CA PHE A 146 10.63 -3.25 12.54
C PHE A 146 9.91 -3.59 13.85
N PRO A 147 9.04 -2.70 14.36
CA PRO A 147 8.21 -3.02 15.51
C PRO A 147 7.27 -4.19 15.16
N GLU A 148 7.13 -5.15 16.08
CA GLU A 148 6.22 -6.29 15.92
C GLU A 148 4.76 -5.83 15.82
N ASP A 149 4.38 -4.83 16.63
CA ASP A 149 3.05 -4.27 16.68
C ASP A 149 3.08 -2.74 16.55
N ILE A 150 2.13 -2.20 15.76
CA ILE A 150 1.93 -0.76 15.61
C ILE A 150 0.46 -0.44 15.83
N GLU A 151 0.14 0.09 17.01
CA GLU A 151 -1.20 0.59 17.31
C GLU A 151 -1.35 2.04 16.84
N ILE A 152 -2.29 2.26 15.90
CA ILE A 152 -2.68 3.57 15.39
C ILE A 152 -4.17 3.74 15.67
N GLU A 153 -4.51 4.71 16.52
CA GLU A 153 -5.90 5.09 16.71
C GLU A 153 -6.46 5.65 15.39
N LYS A 154 -7.49 4.99 14.85
CA LYS A 154 -8.24 5.52 13.71
C LYS A 154 -8.98 6.77 14.19
N LEU A 155 -8.59 7.94 13.67
CA LEU A 155 -9.40 9.15 13.81
C LEU A 155 -10.75 8.87 13.13
N ARG A 156 -11.81 8.79 13.94
CA ARG A 156 -13.20 8.73 13.49
C ARG A 156 -13.75 10.12 13.28
#